data_AF-A0A944J1K2-F1
#
_entry.id   AF-A0A944J1K2-F1
#
_cell.length_a   1.000
_cell.length_b   1.000
_cell.length_c   1.000
_cell.angle_alpha   90.00
_cell.angle_beta   90.00
_cell.angle_gamma   90.00
#
_symmetry.space_group_name_H-M   'P 1'
#
loop_
_entity.id
_entity.type
_entity.pdbx_description
1 polymer ?
#
loop_
_entity_poly.entity_id
_entity_poly.type
_entity_poly.pdbx_seq_one_letter_code
_entity_poly.pdbx_strand_id
1 'polypeptide(L)' 'VALVHVDPAYTSQECSECHHIEKANRATQARFACRSCGFVDHADLNASRNIAARGAAVWNAGRQSPVPVTPS' A
#
# COMPACT_ATOMS: atom_id res chain seq x y z
N VAL A 1 16.51 9.69 7.85
CA VAL A 1 15.33 9.15 7.16
C VAL A 1 14.56 8.29 8.14
N ALA A 2 13.26 8.55 8.36
CA ALA A 2 12.42 7.74 9.23
C ALA A 2 11.85 6.56 8.45
N LEU A 3 11.95 5.34 8.98
CA LEU A 3 11.43 4.13 8.34
C LEU A 3 10.20 3.66 9.12
N VAL A 4 9.13 3.30 8.44
CA VAL A 4 7.91 2.82 9.07
C VAL A 4 7.61 1.41 8.55
N HIS A 5 7.58 0.43 9.45
CA HIS A 5 7.22 -0.94 9.10
C HIS A 5 5.71 -1.04 8.87
N VAL A 6 5.34 -1.47 7.68
CA VAL A 6 3.96 -1.78 7.29
C VAL A 6 3.93 -3.24 6.86
N ASP A 7 2.97 -4.02 7.35
CA ASP A 7 2.73 -5.38 6.86
C ASP A 7 2.35 -5.33 5.37
N PRO A 8 3.15 -5.92 4.46
CA PRO A 8 2.89 -5.90 3.03
C PRO A 8 1.77 -6.86 2.62
N ALA A 9 1.26 -7.72 3.51
CA ALA A 9 0.22 -8.67 3.20
C ALA A 9 -1.02 -7.97 2.59
N TYR A 10 -1.49 -8.54 1.48
CA TYR A 10 -2.69 -8.12 0.72
C TYR A 10 -2.60 -6.76 -0.01
N THR A 11 -1.50 -6.03 0.08
CA THR A 11 -1.32 -4.73 -0.62
C THR A 11 -1.39 -4.84 -2.16
N SER A 12 -1.07 -6.00 -2.72
CA SER A 12 -1.16 -6.26 -4.17
C SER A 12 -2.57 -6.67 -4.64
N GLN A 13 -3.51 -6.86 -3.70
CA GLN A 13 -4.91 -7.25 -3.97
C GLN A 13 -5.91 -6.17 -3.55
N GLU A 14 -5.49 -5.25 -2.67
CA GLU A 14 -6.26 -4.08 -2.23
C GLU A 14 -6.32 -3.02 -3.34
N CYS A 15 -7.49 -2.44 -3.57
CA CYS A 15 -7.63 -1.28 -4.44
C CYS A 15 -7.27 0.01 -3.70
N SER A 16 -6.39 0.82 -4.29
CA SER A 16 -5.98 2.10 -3.70
C SER A 16 -7.08 3.18 -3.69
N GLU A 17 -8.16 3.01 -4.46
CA GLU A 17 -9.27 3.97 -4.52
C GLU A 17 -10.43 3.61 -3.58
N CYS A 18 -10.75 2.32 -3.40
CA CYS A 18 -11.91 1.89 -2.63
C CYS A 18 -11.59 0.88 -1.52
N HIS A 19 -10.33 0.49 -1.35
CA HIS A 19 -9.85 -0.49 -0.37
C HIS A 19 -10.45 -1.89 -0.48
N HIS A 20 -11.18 -2.20 -1.55
CA HIS A 20 -11.69 -3.55 -1.81
C HIS A 20 -10.52 -4.51 -2.05
N ILE A 21 -10.49 -5.62 -1.30
CA ILE A 21 -9.46 -6.65 -1.40
C ILE A 21 -10.05 -7.88 -2.09
N GLU A 22 -9.50 -8.24 -3.24
CA GLU A 22 -9.91 -9.43 -3.96
C GLU A 22 -8.74 -10.00 -4.77
N LYS A 23 -8.57 -11.32 -4.74
CA LYS A 23 -7.50 -12.00 -5.49
C LYS A 23 -7.58 -11.72 -6.99
N ALA A 24 -8.79 -11.58 -7.52
CA ALA A 24 -9.03 -11.28 -8.93
C ALA A 24 -8.74 -9.82 -9.32
N ASN A 25 -8.48 -8.93 -8.35
CA ASN A 25 -8.11 -7.55 -8.65
C ASN A 25 -6.74 -7.46 -9.34
N ARG A 26 -5.83 -8.41 -9.07
CA ARG A 26 -4.55 -8.53 -9.77
C ARG A 26 -4.63 -9.61 -10.84
N ALA A 27 -4.99 -9.21 -12.05
CA ALA A 27 -5.14 -10.13 -13.17
C ALA A 27 -3.79 -10.66 -13.69
N THR A 28 -2.74 -9.82 -13.68
CA THR A 28 -1.37 -10.21 -14.09
C THR A 28 -0.33 -9.51 -13.23
N GLN A 29 0.96 -9.80 -13.42
CA GLN A 29 2.03 -9.09 -12.72
C GLN A 29 1.94 -7.57 -12.96
N ALA A 30 1.62 -7.15 -14.18
CA ALA A 30 1.58 -5.75 -14.60
C ALA A 30 0.20 -5.10 -14.47
N ARG A 31 -0.89 -5.86 -14.49
CA ARG A 31 -2.25 -5.30 -14.57
C ARG A 31 -3.05 -5.49 -13.28
N PHE A 32 -3.60 -4.38 -12.80
CA PHE A 32 -4.61 -4.33 -11.74
C PHE A 32 -5.93 -3.80 -12.29
N ALA A 33 -7.03 -4.42 -11.89
CA ALA A 33 -8.39 -4.01 -12.20
C ALA A 33 -9.32 -4.34 -11.03
N CYS A 34 -9.76 -3.32 -10.29
CA CYS A 34 -10.66 -3.49 -9.17
C CYS A 34 -12.03 -3.99 -9.64
N ARG A 35 -12.50 -5.09 -9.06
CA ARG A 35 -13.82 -5.67 -9.34
C ARG A 35 -14.99 -4.92 -8.68
N SER A 36 -14.71 -4.08 -7.69
CA SER A 36 -15.73 -3.31 -6.96
C SER A 36 -15.99 -1.94 -7.59
N CYS A 37 -14.95 -1.13 -7.82
CA CYS A 37 -15.10 0.24 -8.33
C CYS A 37 -14.71 0.42 -9.81
N GLY A 38 -14.15 -0.60 -10.46
CA GLY A 38 -13.71 -0.54 -11.85
C GLY A 38 -12.38 0.20 -12.09
N PHE A 39 -11.68 0.61 -11.02
CA PHE A 39 -10.35 1.24 -11.14
C PHE A 39 -9.33 0.31 -11.81
N VAL A 40 -8.58 0.84 -12.78
CA VAL A 40 -7.55 0.09 -13.53
C VAL A 40 -6.23 0.85 -13.47
N ASP A 41 -5.15 0.15 -13.14
CA ASP A 41 -3.80 0.72 -13.11
C ASP A 41 -2.74 -0.39 -13.26
N HIS A 42 -1.46 -0.01 -13.27
CA HIS A 42 -0.36 -0.95 -13.11
C HIS A 42 -0.36 -1.53 -11.69
N ALA A 43 -0.18 -2.85 -11.56
CA ALA A 43 -0.28 -3.51 -10.26
C ALA A 43 0.75 -3.00 -9.24
N ASP A 44 1.98 -2.73 -9.69
CA ASP A 44 3.04 -2.19 -8.81
C ASP A 44 2.76 -0.74 -8.39
N LEU A 45 2.10 0.06 -9.24
CA LEU A 45 1.71 1.42 -8.90
C LEU A 45 0.58 1.43 -7.87
N ASN A 46 -0.44 0.60 -8.07
CA ASN A 46 -1.51 0.42 -7.10
C ASN A 46 -0.97 -0.07 -5.73
N ALA A 47 -0.06 -1.06 -5.74
CA ALA A 47 0.58 -1.54 -4.51
C ALA A 47 1.39 -0.44 -3.82
N SER A 48 2.12 0.38 -4.58
CA SER A 48 2.89 1.51 -4.06
C SER A 48 1.99 2.55 -3.39
N ARG A 49 0.83 2.86 -3.98
CA ARG A 49 -0.19 3.75 -3.38
C ARG A 49 -0.71 3.19 -2.06
N ASN A 50 -1.03 1.89 -2.01
CA ASN A 50 -1.49 1.23 -0.78
C ASN A 50 -0.43 1.30 0.33
N ILE A 51 0.84 1.04 0.00
CA ILE A 51 1.96 1.13 0.96
C ILE A 51 2.11 2.57 1.48
N ALA A 52 2.04 3.57 0.60
CA ALA A 52 2.13 4.98 0.98
C ALA A 52 0.98 5.39 1.91
N ALA A 53 -0.26 5.00 1.60
CA ALA A 53 -1.43 5.26 2.43
C ALA A 53 -1.30 4.62 3.83
N ARG A 54 -0.86 3.35 3.90
CA ARG A 54 -0.61 2.67 5.17
C ARG A 54 0.53 3.31 5.96
N GLY A 55 1.61 3.72 5.29
CA GLY A 55 2.73 4.43 5.91
C GLY A 55 2.28 5.75 6.54
N ALA A 56 1.47 6.54 5.82
CA ALA A 56 0.88 7.77 6.33
C ALA A 56 -0.05 7.53 7.53
N ALA A 57 -0.90 6.50 7.45
CA ALA A 57 -1.78 6.12 8.57
C ALA A 57 -0.99 5.73 9.82
N VAL A 58 0.10 4.97 9.66
CA VAL A 58 0.98 4.59 10.78
C VAL A 58 1.70 5.80 11.38
N TRP A 59 2.21 6.71 10.54
CA TRP A 59 2.86 7.94 10.97
C TRP A 59 1.90 8.84 11.77
N ASN A 60 0.69 9.04 11.24
CA ASN A 60 -0.35 9.85 11.88
C ASN A 60 -0.86 9.25 13.20
N ALA A 61 -0.83 7.92 13.34
CA ALA A 61 -1.20 7.22 14.57
C ALA A 61 -0.13 7.33 15.68
N GLY A 62 0.95 8.10 15.49
CA GLY A 62 1.96 8.37 16.51
C GLY A 62 2.96 7.24 16.75
N ARG A 63 3.03 6.24 15.85
CA ARG A 63 4.07 5.20 15.94
C ARG A 63 5.42 5.78 15.53
N GLN A 64 6.38 5.70 16.45
CA GLN A 64 7.76 6.14 16.24
C GLN A 64 8.49 5.19 15.29
N SER A 65 9.34 5.76 14.43
CA SER A 65 10.25 5.00 13.57
C SER A 65 11.14 4.09 14.42
N PRO A 66 11.18 2.77 14.18
CA PRO A 66 12.13 1.89 14.86
C PRO A 66 13.59 2.16 14.47
N VAL A 67 13.82 2.93 13.39
CA VAL A 67 15.19 3.35 13.05
C VAL A 67 15.63 4.41 14.05
N PRO A 68 16.73 4.19 14.79
CA PRO A 68 17.31 5.19 15.66
C PRO A 68 17.67 6.42 14.81
N VAL A 69 17.25 7.59 15.27
CA VAL A 69 17.75 8.85 14.70
C VAL A 69 19.24 8.95 15.02
N THR A 70 20.10 8.65 14.04
CA THR A 70 21.53 8.97 14.13
C THR A 70 21.67 10.48 13.98
N PRO A 71 22.18 11.21 14.98
CA PRO A 71 22.55 12.61 14.79
C PRO A 71 23.78 12.66 13.87
N SER A 72 23.78 13.62 12.94
CA SER A 72 24.95 13.95 12.11
C SER A 72 26.04 14.63 12.93
#